data_AF-A0A9D7FXP0-F1
#
_entry.id   AF-A0A9D7FXP0-F1
#
_cell.length_a   1.000
_cell.length_b   1.000
_cell.length_c   1.000
_cell.angle_alpha   90.00
_cell.angle_beta   90.00
_cell.angle_gamma   90.00
#
_symmetry.space_group_name_H-M   'P 1'
#
loop_
_entity.id
_entity.type
_entity.pdbx_description
1 polymer ?
#
loop_
_entity_poly.entity_id
_entity_poly.type
_entity_poly.pdbx_seq_one_letter_code
_entity_poly.pdbx_strand_id
1 'polypeptide(L)'
;MLWTPGSDEVLQQRAAELSTLGIQVDLGVKDLPLDVELVVTSPGIPPLLLAPYRDKKIPVVGELEVGCNEIQVPIVAVTGTNGKSTVVTNIAEGLRQAGRKAAAIGNLGTPITEWIDSGRQADVVVIEVSSYQLKQSKHFIRILR
;
A
#
# COMPACT_ATOMS: atom_id res chain seq x y z
N MET A 1 -9.04 -18.56 28.53
CA MET A 1 -8.61 -17.17 28.28
C MET A 1 -9.39 -16.69 27.07
N LEU A 2 -10.35 -15.79 27.27
CA LEU A 2 -11.20 -15.27 26.19
C LEU A 2 -10.39 -14.21 25.44
N TRP A 3 -10.18 -14.41 24.14
CA TRP A 3 -9.57 -13.41 23.25
C TRP A 3 -10.46 -12.17 23.20
N THR A 4 -9.90 -11.00 23.49
CA THR A 4 -10.62 -9.73 23.44
C THR A 4 -10.09 -8.93 22.24
N PRO A 5 -10.94 -8.47 21.31
CA PRO A 5 -10.49 -7.66 20.18
C PRO A 5 -9.68 -6.45 20.66
N GLY A 6 -8.45 -6.32 20.18
CA GLY A 6 -7.56 -5.22 20.56
C GLY A 6 -6.66 -5.45 21.78
N SER A 7 -6.70 -6.61 22.45
CA SER A 7 -5.85 -6.88 23.62
C SER A 7 -4.42 -7.35 23.29
N ASP A 8 -4.00 -7.24 22.04
CA ASP A 8 -2.67 -7.62 21.59
C ASP A 8 -1.65 -6.54 22.00
N GLU A 9 -0.61 -6.93 22.75
CA GLU A 9 0.39 -5.99 23.28
C GLU A 9 1.12 -5.20 22.18
N VAL A 10 1.42 -5.84 21.06
CA VAL A 10 2.08 -5.20 19.91
C VAL A 10 1.14 -4.17 19.27
N LEU A 11 -0.15 -4.52 19.16
CA LEU A 11 -1.15 -3.60 18.62
C LEU A 11 -1.37 -2.38 19.54
N GLN A 12 -1.40 -2.60 20.85
CA GLN A 12 -1.51 -1.53 21.85
C GLN A 12 -0.30 -0.61 21.83
N GLN A 13 0.91 -1.17 21.74
CA GLN A 13 2.13 -0.38 21.62
C GLN A 13 2.11 0.52 20.38
N ARG A 14 1.77 -0.04 19.21
CA ARG A 14 1.69 0.74 17.95
C ARG A 14 0.60 1.82 18.01
N ALA A 15 -0.53 1.52 18.64
CA ALA A 15 -1.60 2.51 18.84
C ALA A 15 -1.13 3.67 19.71
N ALA A 16 -0.37 3.38 20.78
CA ALA A 16 0.22 4.41 21.63
C ALA A 16 1.24 5.27 20.85
N GLU A 17 2.12 4.64 20.06
CA GLU A 17 3.09 5.34 19.21
C GLU A 17 2.40 6.34 18.27
N LEU A 18 1.40 5.89 17.51
CA LEU A 18 0.61 6.74 16.62
C LEU A 18 -0.14 7.85 17.37
N SER A 19 -0.68 7.55 18.56
CA SER A 19 -1.35 8.56 19.39
C SER A 19 -0.39 9.66 19.86
N THR A 20 0.88 9.35 20.12
CA THR A 20 1.87 10.38 20.48
C THR A 20 2.17 11.35 19.33
N LEU A 21 1.91 10.92 18.08
CA LEU A 21 1.99 11.75 16.88
C LEU A 21 0.71 12.57 16.64
N GLY A 22 -0.27 12.51 17.55
CA GLY A 22 -1.55 13.20 17.42
C GLY A 22 -2.54 12.52 16.46
N ILE A 23 -2.28 11.27 16.06
CA ILE A 23 -3.17 10.48 15.21
C ILE A 23 -4.25 9.85 16.10
N GLN A 24 -5.53 10.02 15.74
CA GLN A 24 -6.61 9.31 16.42
C GLN A 24 -6.55 7.81 16.08
N VAL A 25 -6.49 6.97 17.12
CA VAL A 25 -6.44 5.50 16.96
C VAL A 25 -7.55 4.86 17.77
N ASP A 26 -8.45 4.17 17.08
CA ASP A 26 -9.55 3.43 17.69
C ASP A 26 -9.34 1.91 17.49
N LEU A 27 -9.12 1.17 18.59
CA LEU A 27 -8.95 -0.28 18.58
C LEU A 27 -10.27 -0.98 18.94
N GLY A 28 -10.51 -2.17 18.38
CA GLY A 28 -11.69 -2.98 18.69
C GLY A 28 -13.02 -2.36 18.23
N VAL A 29 -12.97 -1.46 17.25
CA VAL A 29 -14.13 -0.76 16.68
C VAL A 29 -15.15 -1.73 16.09
N LYS A 30 -16.42 -1.51 16.44
CA LYS A 30 -17.58 -2.20 15.84
C LYS A 30 -18.12 -1.45 14.63
N ASP A 31 -18.15 -0.12 14.74
CA ASP A 31 -18.61 0.80 13.71
C ASP A 31 -17.44 1.68 13.27
N LEU A 32 -17.27 1.83 11.95
CA LEU A 32 -16.21 2.66 11.39
C LEU A 32 -16.74 4.08 11.15
N PRO A 33 -15.93 5.13 11.36
CA PRO A 33 -16.35 6.51 11.15
C PRO A 33 -16.65 6.76 9.68
N LEU A 34 -17.74 7.47 9.40
CA LEU A 34 -18.18 7.79 8.02
C LEU A 34 -17.97 9.26 7.65
N ASP A 35 -17.46 10.08 8.56
CA ASP A 35 -17.11 11.48 8.32
C ASP A 35 -15.64 11.58 7.91
N VAL A 36 -15.35 11.07 6.71
CA VAL A 36 -14.00 11.03 6.13
C VAL A 36 -14.08 11.27 4.63
N GLU A 37 -13.01 11.82 4.07
CA GLU A 37 -12.93 12.12 2.63
C GLU A 37 -12.26 11.00 1.83
N LEU A 38 -11.49 10.13 2.49
CA LEU A 38 -10.74 9.02 1.88
C LEU A 38 -10.57 7.89 2.90
N VAL A 39 -10.70 6.65 2.43
CA VAL A 39 -10.35 5.45 3.20
C VAL A 39 -9.17 4.75 2.53
N VAL A 40 -8.08 4.60 3.27
CA VAL A 40 -6.94 3.76 2.87
C VAL A 40 -7.03 2.44 3.63
N THR A 41 -7.16 1.32 2.91
CA THR A 41 -7.38 0.00 3.51
C THR A 41 -6.20 -0.93 3.28
N SER A 42 -5.87 -1.73 4.29
CA SER A 42 -4.95 -2.86 4.14
C SER A 42 -5.55 -3.96 3.26
N PRO A 43 -4.70 -4.75 2.58
CA PRO A 43 -5.15 -6.00 1.95
C PRO A 43 -5.75 -6.94 3.00
N GLY A 44 -6.94 -7.47 2.74
CA GLY A 44 -7.59 -8.45 3.61
C GLY A 44 -8.75 -7.92 4.46
N ILE A 45 -8.99 -6.60 4.51
CA ILE A 45 -10.22 -6.07 5.11
C ILE A 45 -11.43 -6.56 4.30
N PRO A 46 -12.42 -7.23 4.92
CA PRO A 46 -13.58 -7.74 4.22
C PRO A 46 -14.33 -6.64 3.46
N PRO A 47 -14.69 -6.85 2.18
CA PRO A 47 -15.41 -5.85 1.38
C PRO A 47 -16.72 -5.38 2.00
N LEU A 48 -17.36 -6.23 2.81
CA LEU A 48 -18.60 -5.90 3.52
C LEU A 48 -18.43 -4.75 4.52
N LEU A 49 -17.29 -4.69 5.23
CA LEU A 49 -17.00 -3.59 6.15
C LEU A 49 -16.79 -2.26 5.41
N LEU A 50 -16.44 -2.33 4.12
CA LEU A 50 -16.17 -1.17 3.28
C LEU A 50 -17.40 -0.72 2.48
N ALA A 51 -18.52 -1.46 2.53
CA ALA A 51 -19.73 -1.15 1.77
C ALA A 51 -20.33 0.24 2.11
N PRO A 52 -20.43 0.67 3.38
CA PRO A 52 -21.01 1.98 3.72
C PRO A 52 -20.27 3.17 3.07
N TYR A 53 -18.95 3.08 2.93
CA TYR A 53 -18.16 4.10 2.25
C TYR A 53 -18.47 4.18 0.76
N ARG A 54 -18.68 3.03 0.12
CA ARG A 54 -19.05 2.97 -1.31
C ARG A 54 -20.42 3.57 -1.55
N ASP A 55 -21.38 3.31 -0.67
CA ASP A 55 -22.74 3.86 -0.74
C ASP A 55 -22.72 5.39 -0.59
N LYS A 56 -21.85 5.91 0.28
CA LYS A 56 -21.59 7.35 0.44
C LYS A 56 -20.69 7.96 -0.62
N LYS A 57 -20.23 7.17 -1.60
CA LYS A 57 -19.27 7.58 -2.65
C LYS A 57 -17.93 8.09 -2.10
N ILE A 58 -17.56 7.70 -0.89
CA ILE A 58 -16.24 7.97 -0.31
C ILE A 58 -15.23 7.03 -1.01
N PRO A 59 -14.13 7.57 -1.57
CA PRO A 59 -13.09 6.74 -2.18
C PRO A 59 -12.47 5.77 -1.16
N VAL A 60 -12.36 4.51 -1.57
CA VAL A 60 -11.67 3.46 -0.82
C VAL A 60 -10.54 2.95 -1.70
N VAL A 61 -9.30 3.13 -1.24
CA VAL A 61 -8.07 2.82 -1.98
C VAL A 61 -7.13 1.97 -1.11
N GLY A 62 -6.15 1.31 -1.73
CA GLY A 62 -5.07 0.64 -1.03
C GLY A 62 -3.78 1.47 -1.03
N GLU A 63 -2.78 1.02 -0.24
CA GLU A 63 -1.42 1.58 -0.22
C GLU A 63 -0.84 1.76 -1.62
N LEU A 64 -1.09 0.81 -2.51
CA LEU A 64 -0.62 0.83 -3.89
C LEU A 64 -1.05 2.09 -4.65
N GLU A 65 -2.30 2.53 -4.52
CA GLU A 65 -2.80 3.73 -5.21
C GLU A 65 -2.24 5.00 -4.58
N VAL A 66 -2.17 5.05 -3.24
CA VAL A 66 -1.59 6.19 -2.52
C VAL A 66 -0.12 6.35 -2.88
N GLY A 67 0.68 5.29 -2.78
CA GLY A 67 2.11 5.32 -3.04
C GLY A 67 2.44 5.60 -4.50
N CYS A 68 1.75 4.99 -5.47
CA CYS A 68 2.03 5.24 -6.89
C CYS A 68 1.72 6.69 -7.30
N ASN A 69 0.79 7.38 -6.64
CA ASN A 69 0.48 8.78 -6.94
C ASN A 69 1.60 9.75 -6.50
N GLU A 70 2.42 9.34 -5.53
CA GLU A 70 3.56 10.14 -5.03
C GLU A 70 4.86 9.90 -5.82
N ILE A 71 4.93 8.82 -6.62
CA ILE A 71 6.11 8.50 -7.42
C ILE A 71 6.13 9.36 -8.69
N GLN A 72 7.18 10.18 -8.84
CA GLN A 72 7.34 11.11 -9.97
C GLN A 72 8.24 10.58 -11.10
N VAL A 73 8.74 9.35 -10.98
CA VAL A 73 9.61 8.72 -11.98
C VAL A 73 8.89 7.55 -12.66
N PRO A 74 9.37 7.08 -13.83
CA PRO A 74 8.71 5.98 -14.53
C PRO A 74 8.52 4.74 -13.64
N ILE A 75 7.32 4.15 -13.71
CA ILE A 75 6.93 2.95 -12.97
C ILE A 75 6.82 1.76 -13.94
N VAL A 76 7.44 0.64 -13.57
CA VAL A 76 7.24 -0.67 -14.20
C VAL A 76 6.51 -1.56 -13.19
N ALA A 77 5.20 -1.73 -13.36
CA ALA A 77 4.40 -2.59 -12.51
C ALA A 77 4.42 -4.04 -13.03
N VAL A 78 4.78 -4.99 -12.17
CA VAL A 78 4.81 -6.43 -12.49
C VAL A 78 3.77 -7.16 -11.64
N THR A 79 2.86 -7.86 -12.31
CA THR A 79 1.84 -8.69 -11.65
C THR A 79 1.80 -10.10 -12.25
N GLY A 80 0.99 -10.97 -11.66
CA GLY A 80 0.84 -12.36 -12.07
C GLY A 80 0.72 -13.31 -10.88
N THR A 81 0.36 -14.56 -11.15
CA THR A 81 0.19 -15.58 -10.11
C THR A 81 1.55 -15.98 -9.52
N ASN A 82 2.54 -16.26 -10.38
CA ASN A 82 3.85 -16.78 -9.99
C ASN A 82 4.99 -15.99 -10.66
N GLY A 83 6.19 -16.06 -10.08
CA GLY A 83 7.42 -15.51 -10.69
C GLY A 83 7.55 -13.99 -10.66
N LYS A 84 6.58 -13.24 -10.13
CA LYS A 84 6.61 -11.77 -10.04
C LYS A 84 7.91 -11.26 -9.41
N SER A 85 8.27 -11.80 -8.25
CA SER A 85 9.45 -11.39 -7.49
C SER A 85 10.73 -11.55 -8.29
N THR A 86 10.91 -12.70 -8.95
CA THR A 86 12.05 -12.96 -9.83
C THR A 86 12.06 -11.98 -11.01
N VAL A 87 10.92 -11.73 -11.64
CA VAL A 87 10.81 -10.79 -12.78
C VAL A 87 11.12 -9.36 -12.35
N VAL A 88 10.59 -8.90 -11.22
CA VAL A 88 10.85 -7.57 -10.66
C VAL A 88 12.34 -7.40 -10.38
N THR A 89 12.96 -8.37 -9.72
CA THR A 89 14.40 -8.36 -9.43
C THR A 89 15.23 -8.32 -10.72
N ASN A 90 14.93 -9.18 -11.68
CA ASN A 90 15.67 -9.25 -12.95
C ASN A 90 15.53 -7.94 -13.77
N ILE A 91 14.35 -7.32 -13.81
CA ILE A 91 14.15 -6.03 -14.48
C ILE A 91 14.98 -4.95 -13.79
N ALA A 92 14.91 -4.87 -12.46
CA ALA A 92 15.67 -3.86 -11.71
C ALA A 92 17.19 -4.05 -11.87
N GLU A 93 17.68 -5.30 -11.86
CA GLU A 93 19.09 -5.61 -12.11
C GLU A 93 19.52 -5.25 -13.53
N GLY A 94 18.73 -5.60 -14.55
CA GLY A 94 19.01 -5.24 -15.93
C GLY A 94 19.09 -3.72 -16.14
N LEU A 95 18.18 -2.97 -15.52
CA LEU A 95 18.20 -1.50 -15.54
C LEU A 95 19.43 -0.92 -14.84
N ARG A 96 19.85 -1.51 -13.71
CA ARG A 96 21.11 -1.13 -13.02
C ARG A 96 22.33 -1.41 -13.88
N GLN A 97 22.39 -2.57 -14.55
CA GLN A 97 23.47 -2.91 -15.48
C GLN A 97 23.51 -1.97 -16.68
N ALA A 98 22.35 -1.43 -17.09
CA ALA A 98 22.23 -0.39 -18.11
C ALA A 98 22.55 1.04 -17.58
N GLY A 99 23.06 1.17 -16.35
CA GLY A 99 23.48 2.45 -15.76
C GLY A 99 22.35 3.28 -15.14
N ARG A 100 21.15 2.72 -14.94
CA ARG A 100 20.01 3.42 -14.30
C ARG A 100 19.96 3.13 -12.80
N LYS A 101 19.59 4.13 -11.99
CA LYS A 101 19.22 3.94 -10.59
C LYS A 101 17.83 3.30 -10.51
N ALA A 102 17.73 1.97 -10.49
CA ALA A 102 16.45 1.27 -10.40
C ALA A 102 16.14 0.79 -8.97
N ALA A 103 14.92 1.04 -8.51
CA ALA A 103 14.38 0.50 -7.25
C ALA A 103 13.43 -0.67 -7.53
N ALA A 104 13.51 -1.73 -6.71
CA ALA A 104 12.57 -2.85 -6.73
C ALA A 104 11.78 -2.80 -5.41
N ILE A 105 10.48 -2.53 -5.47
CA ILE A 105 9.63 -2.26 -4.28
C ILE A 105 8.24 -2.91 -4.43
N GLY A 106 7.36 -2.66 -3.47
CA GLY A 106 5.99 -3.16 -3.44
C GLY A 106 5.90 -4.49 -2.72
N ASN A 107 5.12 -5.42 -3.26
CA ASN A 107 4.86 -6.72 -2.63
C ASN A 107 6.09 -7.66 -2.52
N LEU A 108 7.25 -7.23 -3.05
CA LEU A 108 8.52 -7.96 -3.00
C LEU A 108 9.24 -7.86 -1.65
N GLY A 109 9.02 -6.78 -0.89
CA GLY A 109 9.73 -6.55 0.37
C GLY A 109 9.49 -5.16 0.94
N THR A 110 10.11 -4.14 0.35
CA THR A 110 9.93 -2.74 0.80
C THR A 110 8.56 -2.21 0.34
N PRO A 111 7.65 -1.85 1.26
CA PRO A 111 6.40 -1.17 0.94
C PRO A 111 6.65 0.12 0.15
N ILE A 112 5.66 0.54 -0.64
CA ILE A 112 5.82 1.72 -1.50
C ILE A 112 5.92 2.97 -0.64
N THR A 113 5.10 3.08 0.40
CA THR A 113 5.11 4.21 1.34
C THR A 113 6.41 4.28 2.13
N GLU A 114 6.97 3.13 2.54
CA GLU A 114 8.27 3.07 3.21
C GLU A 114 9.41 3.52 2.28
N TRP A 115 9.36 3.14 1.00
CA TRP A 115 10.36 3.61 0.04
C TRP A 115 10.28 5.13 -0.16
N ILE A 116 9.08 5.70 -0.25
CA ILE A 116 8.87 7.15 -0.34
C ILE A 116 9.43 7.86 0.90
N ASP A 117 9.06 7.40 2.10
CA ASP A 117 9.48 7.99 3.37
C ASP A 117 11.00 7.95 3.56
N SER A 118 11.66 6.91 3.03
CA SER A 118 13.13 6.80 3.08
C SER A 118 13.88 7.88 2.29
N GLY A 119 13.21 8.68 1.45
CA GLY A 119 13.81 9.73 0.64
C GLY A 119 14.78 9.24 -0.44
N ARG A 120 14.82 7.92 -0.69
CA ARG A 120 15.68 7.31 -1.71
C ARG A 120 15.26 7.77 -3.11
N GLN A 121 16.25 8.08 -3.95
CA GLN A 121 16.02 8.48 -5.34
C GLN A 121 16.23 7.31 -6.31
N ALA A 122 15.44 7.27 -7.38
CA ALA A 122 15.56 6.32 -8.48
C ALA A 122 15.21 7.01 -9.81
N ASP A 123 15.80 6.53 -10.91
CA ASP A 123 15.42 6.95 -12.27
C ASP A 123 14.22 6.16 -12.80
N VAL A 124 13.88 5.05 -12.14
CA VAL A 124 12.81 4.11 -12.49
C VAL A 124 12.50 3.23 -11.29
N VAL A 125 11.22 2.96 -11.05
CA VAL A 125 10.75 2.10 -9.98
C VAL A 125 10.07 0.87 -10.59
N VAL A 126 10.52 -0.31 -10.21
CA VAL A 126 9.92 -1.60 -10.57
C VAL A 126 9.11 -2.07 -9.38
N ILE A 127 7.78 -2.13 -9.52
CA ILE A 127 6.86 -2.40 -8.43
C ILE A 127 6.29 -3.81 -8.60
N GLU A 128 6.48 -4.67 -7.60
CA GLU A 128 5.72 -5.91 -7.51
C GLU A 128 4.30 -5.63 -7.05
N VAL A 129 3.32 -6.10 -7.82
CA VAL A 129 1.90 -5.87 -7.57
C VAL A 129 1.13 -7.18 -7.49
N SER A 130 0.41 -7.40 -6.39
CA SER A 130 -0.51 -8.53 -6.27
C SER A 130 -1.86 -8.26 -6.96
N SER A 131 -2.55 -9.33 -7.37
CA SER A 131 -3.90 -9.24 -7.95
C SER A 131 -4.94 -8.69 -6.97
N TYR A 132 -4.73 -8.87 -5.66
CA TYR A 132 -5.56 -8.30 -4.61
C TYR A 132 -5.44 -6.77 -4.56
N GLN A 133 -4.20 -6.25 -4.62
CA GLN A 133 -3.98 -4.81 -4.63
C GLN A 133 -4.53 -4.16 -5.93
N LEU A 134 -4.41 -4.83 -7.08
CA LEU A 134 -5.02 -4.35 -8.34
C LEU A 134 -6.53 -4.22 -8.25
N LYS A 135 -7.23 -5.20 -7.65
CA LYS A 135 -8.69 -5.14 -7.47
C LYS A 135 -9.14 -3.96 -6.60
N GLN A 136 -8.26 -3.47 -5.72
CA GLN A 136 -8.54 -2.36 -4.83
C GLN A 136 -8.13 -1.00 -5.42
N SER A 137 -7.40 -0.97 -6.53
CA SER A 137 -7.00 0.26 -7.18
C SER A 137 -7.90 0.61 -8.36
N LYS A 138 -8.35 1.86 -8.42
CA LYS A 138 -9.27 2.38 -9.45
C LYS A 138 -8.55 3.13 -10.56
N HIS A 139 -7.40 3.75 -10.26
CA HIS A 139 -6.68 4.63 -11.20
C HIS A 139 -5.26 4.14 -11.52
N PHE A 140 -5.03 2.83 -11.38
CA PHE A 140 -3.71 2.21 -11.23
C PHE A 140 -2.66 2.52 -12.33
N ILE A 141 -3.02 3.07 -13.49
CA ILE A 141 -2.05 3.31 -14.57
C ILE A 141 -2.33 4.62 -15.32
N ARG A 142 -1.57 5.66 -15.01
CA ARG A 142 -1.22 6.69 -16.00
C ARG A 142 -0.12 6.09 -16.87
N ILE A 143 -0.47 5.54 -18.04
CA ILE A 143 0.54 5.19 -19.05
C ILE A 143 1.18 6.52 -19.46
N LEU A 144 2.43 6.74 -19.05
CA LEU A 144 3.24 7.85 -19.56
C LEU A 144 3.31 7.68 -21.08
N ARG A 145 2.65 8.60 -21.80
CA ARG A 145 2.79 8.77 -23.25
C ARG A 145 3.98 9.67 -23.53
#